data_AF-A0AAC9MZA2-F1
#
_entry.id   AF-A0AAC9MZA2-F1
#
_cell.length_a   1.000
_cell.length_b   1.000
_cell.length_c   1.000
_cell.angle_alpha   90.00
_cell.angle_beta   90.00
_cell.angle_gamma   90.00
#
_symmetry.space_group_name_H-M   'P 1'
#
loop_
_entity.id
_entity.type
_entity.pdbx_description
1 polymer ?
#
loop_
_entity_poly.entity_id
_entity_poly.type
_entity_poly.pdbx_seq_one_letter_code
_entity_poly.pdbx_strand_id
1 'polypeptide(L)'
;MKPWCSAGSASTGSARRQSSAVVGSGRGHRDLRVALAFTARALVDPELGDRLREDYLGFQTLISQLLRSAQAAGELTPGVDPSAAAARFFALLDGLGTQVLIGNHSAMAARELASGAIAALFRDSRARSD
;
A
#
# COMPACT_ATOMS: atom_id res chain seq x y z
N MET A 1 -28.71 27.58 -28.01
CA MET A 1 -29.97 27.85 -27.28
C MET A 1 -31.13 27.24 -28.07
N LYS A 2 -32.05 26.53 -27.38
CA LYS A 2 -33.14 25.60 -27.84
C LYS A 2 -32.82 24.10 -27.68
N PRO A 3 -33.82 23.26 -27.30
CA PRO A 3 -33.79 22.56 -26.01
C PRO A 3 -33.89 21.02 -26.13
N TRP A 4 -33.53 20.32 -25.05
CA TRP A 4 -33.71 18.87 -24.92
C TRP A 4 -34.93 18.60 -24.02
N CYS A 5 -35.97 17.96 -24.57
CA CYS A 5 -37.02 17.27 -23.83
C CYS A 5 -36.83 15.74 -23.95
N SER A 6 -36.43 15.15 -22.83
CA SER A 6 -36.88 13.88 -22.20
C SER A 6 -37.48 12.71 -23.00
N ALA A 7 -36.95 11.51 -22.74
CA ALA A 7 -37.60 10.38 -22.02
C ALA A 7 -37.50 9.00 -22.71
N GLY A 8 -37.23 7.96 -21.90
CA GLY A 8 -37.42 6.52 -22.20
C GLY A 8 -36.13 5.70 -22.07
N SER A 9 -35.64 5.34 -20.88
CA SER A 9 -36.04 4.20 -20.02
C SER A 9 -35.34 2.87 -20.33
N ALA A 10 -34.75 2.30 -19.26
CA ALA A 10 -34.31 0.92 -19.04
C ALA A 10 -32.98 0.46 -19.68
N SER A 11 -31.91 0.56 -18.90
CA SER A 11 -31.14 -0.65 -18.58
C SER A 11 -30.81 -0.63 -17.10
N THR A 12 -31.30 -1.64 -16.40
CA THR A 12 -30.98 -1.98 -15.01
C THR A 12 -29.51 -2.41 -14.97
N GLY A 13 -28.61 -1.44 -14.95
CA GLY A 13 -27.22 -1.64 -14.55
C GLY A 13 -27.20 -1.91 -13.06
N SER A 14 -26.83 -3.14 -12.70
CA SER A 14 -26.72 -3.62 -11.34
C SER A 14 -26.06 -2.58 -10.44
N ALA A 15 -26.83 -2.08 -9.48
CA ALA A 15 -26.32 -1.34 -8.35
C ALA A 15 -25.26 -2.21 -7.68
N ARG A 16 -23.99 -1.93 -7.99
CA ARG A 16 -22.85 -2.48 -7.30
C ARG A 16 -23.01 -2.00 -5.86
N ARG A 17 -23.56 -2.86 -5.02
CA ARG A 17 -23.55 -2.73 -3.56
C ARG A 17 -22.09 -2.52 -3.19
N GLN A 18 -21.69 -1.27 -3.02
CA GLN A 18 -20.50 -0.93 -2.30
C GLN A 18 -20.85 -1.25 -0.85
N SER A 19 -20.60 -2.50 -0.46
CA SER A 19 -20.63 -2.93 0.93
C SER A 19 -19.54 -2.16 1.65
N SER A 20 -19.89 -0.95 2.09
CA SER A 20 -19.17 -0.14 3.07
C SER A 20 -19.24 -0.85 4.41
N ALA A 21 -18.46 -1.90 4.55
CA ALA A 21 -18.18 -2.54 5.83
C ALA A 21 -16.73 -3.00 5.83
N VAL A 22 -15.84 -2.03 5.76
CA VAL A 22 -14.43 -2.23 6.13
C VAL A 22 -14.16 -1.28 7.28
N VAL A 23 -14.36 -1.80 8.48
CA VAL A 23 -13.86 -1.21 9.71
C VAL A 23 -12.34 -1.33 9.69
N GLY A 24 -11.69 -0.43 8.97
CA GLY A 24 -10.35 0.02 9.32
C GLY A 24 -10.55 1.13 10.34
N SER A 25 -10.03 0.98 11.55
CA SER A 25 -10.17 1.95 12.65
C SER A 25 -10.02 3.39 12.12
N GLY A 26 -10.93 4.30 12.53
CA GLY A 26 -11.01 5.65 11.96
C GLY A 26 -9.71 6.46 12.02
N ARG A 27 -8.79 6.12 12.93
CA ARG A 27 -7.44 6.69 12.99
C ARG A 27 -6.60 6.33 11.77
N GLY A 28 -6.55 5.06 11.35
CA GLY A 28 -5.73 4.64 10.21
C GLY A 28 -6.15 5.33 8.90
N HIS A 29 -7.45 5.43 8.63
CA HIS A 29 -7.94 6.16 7.45
C HIS A 29 -7.63 7.66 7.50
N ARG A 30 -7.75 8.29 8.67
CA ARG A 30 -7.42 9.72 8.82
C ARG A 30 -5.93 9.96 8.60
N ASP A 31 -5.08 9.14 9.20
CA ASP A 31 -3.63 9.29 9.10
C ASP A 31 -3.17 9.05 7.64
N LEU A 32 -3.78 8.08 6.94
CA LEU A 32 -3.56 7.90 5.49
C LEU A 32 -4.01 9.11 4.65
N ARG A 33 -5.14 9.76 4.98
CA ARG A 33 -5.57 10.99 4.28
C ARG A 33 -4.60 12.14 4.50
N VAL A 34 -4.08 12.29 5.71
CA VAL A 34 -3.07 13.31 6.03
C VAL A 34 -1.79 13.03 5.24
N ALA A 35 -1.33 11.78 5.23
CA ALA A 35 -0.17 11.38 4.44
C ALA A 35 -0.37 11.68 2.94
N LEU A 36 -1.54 11.32 2.37
CA LEU A 36 -1.83 11.59 0.96
C LEU A 36 -1.86 13.10 0.64
N ALA A 37 -2.48 13.91 1.51
CA ALA A 37 -2.50 15.36 1.35
C ALA A 37 -1.09 15.97 1.44
N PHE A 38 -0.25 15.47 2.35
CA PHE A 38 1.14 15.88 2.50
C PHE A 38 1.96 15.51 1.26
N THR A 39 1.82 14.28 0.75
CA THR A 39 2.45 13.84 -0.50
C THR A 39 2.04 14.75 -1.66
N ALA A 40 0.75 15.04 -1.81
CA ALA A 40 0.27 15.95 -2.85
C ALA A 40 0.89 17.37 -2.74
N ARG A 41 1.06 17.88 -1.52
CA ARG A 41 1.71 19.18 -1.28
C ARG A 41 3.21 19.13 -1.60
N ALA A 42 3.90 18.05 -1.25
CA ALA A 42 5.33 17.87 -1.52
C ALA A 42 5.66 17.83 -3.03
N LEU A 43 4.69 17.54 -3.90
CA LEU A 43 4.87 17.60 -5.36
C LEU A 43 5.02 19.03 -5.90
N VAL A 44 4.58 20.04 -5.15
CA VAL A 44 4.60 21.45 -5.57
C VAL A 44 5.43 22.34 -4.64
N ASP A 45 6.10 21.74 -3.66
CA ASP A 45 6.87 22.42 -2.63
C ASP A 45 8.22 21.70 -2.47
N PRO A 46 9.32 22.25 -3.04
CA PRO A 46 10.60 21.54 -3.12
C PRO A 46 11.17 21.14 -1.76
N GLU A 47 11.02 21.99 -0.74
CA GLU A 47 11.52 21.73 0.61
C GLU A 47 10.78 20.55 1.26
N LEU A 48 9.46 20.50 1.11
CA LEU A 48 8.66 19.36 1.55
C LEU A 48 8.95 18.11 0.71
N GLY A 49 9.24 18.27 -0.58
CA GLY A 49 9.66 17.19 -1.46
C GLY A 49 11.00 16.57 -1.05
N ASP A 50 11.97 17.40 -0.66
CA ASP A 50 13.25 16.95 -0.11
C ASP A 50 13.02 16.17 1.19
N ARG A 51 12.24 16.74 2.11
CA ARG A 51 11.93 16.09 3.39
C ARG A 51 11.23 14.75 3.22
N LEU A 52 10.24 14.68 2.34
CA LEU A 52 9.50 13.43 2.07
C LEU A 52 10.42 12.35 1.49
N ARG A 53 11.35 12.72 0.61
CA ARG A 53 12.35 11.79 0.06
C ARG A 53 13.30 11.27 1.13
N GLU A 54 13.76 12.12 2.04
CA GLU A 54 14.58 11.70 3.18
C GLU A 54 13.83 10.70 4.07
N ASP A 55 12.57 10.99 4.41
CA ASP A 55 11.75 10.11 5.25
C ASP A 55 11.51 8.75 4.56
N TYR A 56 11.26 8.74 3.25
CA TYR A 56 11.11 7.51 2.46
C TYR A 56 12.39 6.68 2.42
N LEU A 57 13.54 7.33 2.22
CA LEU A 57 14.85 6.67 2.25
C LEU A 57 15.16 6.11 3.65
N GLY A 58 14.81 6.84 4.70
CA GLY A 58 14.94 6.38 6.09
C GLY A 58 14.13 5.11 6.35
N PHE A 59 12.88 5.09 5.91
CA PHE A 59 12.01 3.91 6.05
C PHE A 59 12.52 2.70 5.25
N GLN A 60 12.93 2.90 3.99
CA GLN A 60 13.52 1.84 3.18
C GLN A 60 14.83 1.32 3.79
N THR A 61 15.65 2.21 4.35
CA THR A 61 16.89 1.84 5.04
C THR A 61 16.61 0.95 6.24
N LEU A 62 15.61 1.29 7.06
CA LEU A 62 15.19 0.50 8.21
C LEU A 62 14.77 -0.92 7.78
N ILE A 63 13.89 -1.04 6.79
CA ILE A 63 13.46 -2.36 6.28
C ILE A 63 14.65 -3.14 5.73
N SER A 64 15.52 -2.47 4.97
CA SER A 64 16.71 -3.09 4.39
C SER A 64 17.67 -3.63 5.46
N GLN A 65 17.80 -2.94 6.60
CA GLN A 65 18.58 -3.43 7.75
C GLN A 65 17.94 -4.67 8.37
N LEU A 66 16.62 -4.69 8.56
CA LEU A 66 15.90 -5.87 9.07
C LEU A 66 16.07 -7.08 8.14
N LEU A 67 15.95 -6.86 6.84
CA LEU A 67 16.14 -7.91 5.84
C LEU A 67 17.60 -8.40 5.78
N ARG A 68 18.59 -7.52 5.94
CA ARG A 68 20.00 -7.94 6.07
C ARG A 68 20.23 -8.83 7.29
N SER A 69 19.63 -8.51 8.43
CA SER A 69 19.71 -9.34 9.63
C SER A 69 19.10 -10.73 9.39
N ALA A 70 17.91 -10.80 8.79
CA ALA A 70 17.28 -12.06 8.41
C ALA A 70 18.11 -12.86 7.39
N GLN A 71 18.78 -12.17 6.46
CA GLN A 71 19.68 -12.81 5.49
C GLN A 71 20.90 -13.42 6.19
N ALA A 72 21.52 -12.69 7.13
CA ALA A 72 22.66 -13.18 7.90
C ALA A 72 22.29 -14.39 8.79
N ALA A 73 21.05 -14.43 9.30
CA ALA A 73 20.49 -15.58 10.01
C ALA A 73 20.12 -16.76 9.10
N GLY A 74 20.24 -16.60 7.78
CA GLY A 74 19.88 -17.64 6.82
C GLY A 74 18.36 -17.84 6.67
N GLU A 75 17.53 -16.85 7.01
CA GLU A 75 16.08 -16.95 6.95
C GLU A 75 15.51 -16.54 5.58
N LEU A 76 16.15 -15.58 4.89
CA LEU A 76 15.72 -15.14 3.56
C LEU A 76 16.05 -16.15 2.47
N THR A 77 15.21 -16.19 1.43
CA THR A 77 15.45 -16.96 0.21
C THR A 77 16.81 -16.55 -0.43
N PRO A 78 17.61 -17.49 -0.96
CA PRO A 78 18.88 -17.16 -1.62
C PRO A 78 18.70 -16.14 -2.75
N GLY A 79 19.63 -15.20 -2.87
CA GLY A 79 19.63 -14.21 -3.95
C GLY A 79 18.68 -13.01 -3.73
N VAL A 80 17.95 -12.95 -2.61
CA VAL A 80 17.22 -11.74 -2.23
C VAL A 80 18.23 -10.62 -1.93
N ASP A 81 18.12 -9.51 -2.67
CA ASP A 81 18.78 -8.24 -2.35
C ASP A 81 17.91 -7.46 -1.33
N PRO A 82 18.39 -7.26 -0.08
CA PRO A 82 17.65 -6.53 0.95
C PRO A 82 17.29 -5.09 0.60
N SER A 83 18.12 -4.38 -0.18
CA SER A 83 17.85 -2.99 -0.55
C SER A 83 16.72 -2.92 -1.57
N ALA A 84 16.84 -3.68 -2.66
CA ALA A 84 15.80 -3.75 -3.67
C ALA A 84 14.48 -4.32 -3.13
N ALA A 85 14.53 -5.30 -2.21
CA ALA A 85 13.34 -5.84 -1.56
C ALA A 85 12.64 -4.78 -0.68
N ALA A 86 13.39 -3.99 0.08
CA ALA A 86 12.84 -2.90 0.89
C ALA A 86 12.16 -1.82 0.02
N ALA A 87 12.80 -1.40 -1.07
CA ALA A 87 12.22 -0.43 -2.00
C ALA A 87 10.92 -0.93 -2.64
N ARG A 88 10.90 -2.19 -3.09
CA ARG A 88 9.68 -2.82 -3.66
C ARG A 88 8.56 -2.90 -2.63
N PHE A 89 8.87 -3.31 -1.40
CA PHE A 89 7.89 -3.42 -0.33
C PHE A 89 7.30 -2.05 0.05
N PHE A 90 8.14 -1.01 0.13
CA PHE A 90 7.68 0.35 0.38
C PHE A 90 6.74 0.86 -0.72
N ALA A 91 7.09 0.67 -1.98
CA ALA A 91 6.23 1.05 -3.11
C ALA A 91 4.85 0.34 -3.07
N LEU A 92 4.83 -0.94 -2.66
CA LEU A 92 3.59 -1.69 -2.46
C LEU A 92 2.75 -1.06 -1.34
N LEU A 93 3.34 -0.75 -0.19
CA LEU A 93 2.62 -0.14 0.94
C LEU A 93 2.01 1.22 0.58
N ASP A 94 2.77 2.07 -0.11
CA ASP A 94 2.32 3.39 -0.53
C ASP A 94 1.12 3.31 -1.50
N GLY A 95 1.21 2.43 -2.50
CA GLY A 95 0.12 2.16 -3.42
C GLY A 95 -1.13 1.59 -2.74
N LEU A 96 -0.95 0.62 -1.84
CA LEU A 96 -2.06 0.01 -1.09
C LEU A 96 -2.77 1.02 -0.19
N GLY A 97 -2.04 1.94 0.45
CA GLY A 97 -2.62 3.01 1.26
C GLY A 97 -3.60 3.87 0.47
N THR A 98 -3.20 4.29 -0.74
CA THR A 98 -4.07 5.04 -1.67
C THR A 98 -5.27 4.22 -2.11
N GLN A 99 -5.08 2.93 -2.43
CA GLN A 99 -6.17 2.06 -2.86
C GLN A 99 -7.21 1.78 -1.76
N VAL A 100 -6.80 1.78 -0.49
CA VAL A 100 -7.72 1.71 0.65
C VAL A 100 -8.55 2.99 0.77
N LEU A 101 -7.94 4.16 0.60
CA LEU A 101 -8.63 5.45 0.70
C LEU A 101 -9.76 5.63 -0.33
N ILE A 102 -9.56 5.09 -1.54
CA ILE A 102 -10.57 5.15 -2.62
C ILE A 102 -11.55 3.96 -2.60
N GLY A 103 -11.42 3.04 -1.64
CA GLY A 103 -12.28 1.87 -1.51
C GLY A 103 -12.01 0.75 -2.52
N ASN A 104 -10.88 0.78 -3.25
CA ASN A 104 -10.49 -0.30 -4.16
C ASN A 104 -10.03 -1.55 -3.40
N HIS A 105 -9.42 -1.37 -2.23
CA HIS A 105 -9.14 -2.46 -1.29
C HIS A 105 -9.72 -2.18 0.10
N SER A 106 -10.08 -3.25 0.79
CA SER A 106 -10.29 -3.18 2.23
C SER A 106 -8.94 -3.06 2.95
N ALA A 107 -8.92 -2.42 4.13
CA ALA A 107 -7.74 -2.38 4.99
C ALA A 107 -7.23 -3.79 5.34
N MET A 108 -8.13 -4.76 5.48
CA MET A 108 -7.79 -6.16 5.71
C MET A 108 -7.09 -6.79 4.51
N ALA A 109 -7.65 -6.64 3.31
CA ALA A 109 -7.05 -7.17 2.08
C ALA A 109 -5.70 -6.51 1.78
N ALA A 110 -5.57 -5.20 2.01
CA ALA A 110 -4.29 -4.50 1.88
C ALA A 110 -3.23 -5.06 2.85
N ARG A 111 -3.63 -5.35 4.11
CA ARG A 111 -2.73 -5.96 5.09
C ARG A 111 -2.32 -7.37 4.69
N GLU A 112 -3.23 -8.17 4.14
CA GLU A 112 -2.93 -9.51 3.65
C GLU A 112 -1.93 -9.47 2.49
N LEU A 113 -2.13 -8.57 1.52
CA LEU A 113 -1.21 -8.36 0.40
C LEU A 113 0.18 -7.95 0.86
N ALA A 114 0.26 -6.97 1.79
CA ALA A 114 1.53 -6.54 2.36
C ALA A 114 2.24 -7.68 3.13
N SER A 115 1.49 -8.45 3.92
CA SER A 115 2.04 -9.58 4.70
C SER A 115 2.53 -10.70 3.77
N GLY A 116 1.77 -11.02 2.71
CA GLY A 116 2.16 -12.00 1.71
C GLY A 116 3.41 -11.59 0.94
N ALA A 117 3.54 -10.31 0.60
CA ALA A 117 4.73 -9.78 -0.08
C ALA A 117 5.99 -9.92 0.77
N ILE A 118 5.92 -9.67 2.07
CA ILE A 118 7.06 -9.94 2.99
C ILE A 118 7.29 -11.44 3.11
N ALA A 119 6.25 -12.23 3.37
CA ALA A 119 6.39 -13.68 3.60
C ALA A 119 7.07 -14.39 2.43
N ALA A 120 6.81 -13.96 1.20
CA ALA A 120 7.45 -14.50 -0.01
C ALA A 120 8.98 -14.29 -0.08
N LEU A 121 9.53 -13.36 0.71
CA LEU A 121 10.99 -13.14 0.79
C LEU A 121 11.70 -14.16 1.68
N PHE A 122 10.95 -14.77 2.60
CA PHE A 122 11.49 -15.75 3.55
C PHE A 122 11.44 -17.14 2.96
N ARG A 123 12.39 -17.99 3.37
CA ARG A 123 12.33 -19.42 3.06
C ARG A 123 11.07 -19.99 3.67
N ASP A 124 10.45 -20.94 2.97
CA ASP A 124 9.22 -21.58 3.45
C ASP A 124 9.49 -22.25 4.81
N SER A 125 8.96 -21.66 5.87
CA SER A 125 9.14 -22.14 7.25
C SER A 125 8.40 -23.45 7.49
N ARG A 126 7.49 -23.85 6.60
CA ARG A 126 6.73 -25.10 6.64
C ARG A 126 7.55 -26.35 6.28
N ALA A 127 8.74 -26.21 5.70
CA ALA A 127 9.56 -27.34 5.27
C ALA A 127 10.60 -27.82 6.31
N ARG A 128 10.60 -27.25 7.53
CA ARG A 128 11.66 -27.45 8.55
C ARG A 128 11.16 -28.13 9.83
N SER A 129 9.95 -28.68 9.81
CA SER A 129 9.29 -29.33 10.95
C SER A 129 9.19 -30.87 10.81
N ASP A 130 9.96 -31.47 9.88
CA ASP A 130 10.23 -32.91 9.81
C ASP A 130 11.68 -33.17 10.25
#